data_AF-A0A1H6BKI8-F1
#
_entry.id   AF-A0A1H6BKI8-F1
#
_cell.length_a   1.000
_cell.length_b   1.000
_cell.length_c   1.000
_cell.angle_alpha   90.00
_cell.angle_beta   90.00
_cell.angle_gamma   90.00
#
_symmetry.space_group_name_H-M   'P 1'
#
loop_
_entity.id
_entity.type
_entity.pdbx_description
1 polymer ?
#
loop_
_entity_poly.entity_id
_entity_poly.type
_entity_poly.pdbx_seq_one_letter_code
_entity_poly.pdbx_strand_id
1 'polypeptide(L)' 'MTIENVSQAKVFGGWHKQYQHSSNVLNCSMRFAIYLPPEASADNPVPVLYWLSGLTCTD' A
#
# COMPACT_ATOMS: atom_id res chain seq x y z
N MET A 1 -1.96 -16.11 -4.48
CA MET A 1 -1.54 -15.04 -3.55
C MET A 1 -2.80 -14.32 -3.12
N THR A 2 -3.16 -14.41 -1.84
CA THR A 2 -4.32 -13.69 -1.28
C THR A 2 -3.82 -12.33 -0.77
N ILE A 3 -4.52 -11.26 -1.13
CA ILE A 3 -4.26 -9.90 -0.66
C ILE A 3 -5.51 -9.38 0.05
N GLU A 4 -5.33 -8.84 1.25
CA GLU A 4 -6.41 -8.38 2.12
C GLU A 4 -6.23 -6.89 2.43
N ASN A 5 -7.30 -6.10 2.32
CA ASN A 5 -7.30 -4.72 2.80
C ASN A 5 -7.55 -4.71 4.31
N VAL A 6 -6.58 -4.19 5.06
CA VAL A 6 -6.61 -4.15 6.54
C VAL A 6 -7.25 -2.86 7.04
N SER A 7 -6.96 -1.73 6.39
CA SER A 7 -7.50 -0.43 6.76
C SER A 7 -7.53 0.52 5.55
N GLN A 8 -8.39 1.53 5.64
CA GLN A 8 -8.44 2.63 4.69
C GLN A 8 -8.90 3.94 5.35
N ALA A 9 -8.28 5.05 4.95
CA ALA A 9 -8.63 6.39 5.38
C ALA A 9 -8.58 7.36 4.20
N LYS A 10 -9.50 8.34 4.18
CA LYS A 10 -9.42 9.46 3.23
C LYS A 10 -8.38 10.47 3.71
N VAL A 11 -7.46 10.85 2.84
CA VAL A 11 -6.33 11.74 3.15
C VAL A 11 -6.04 12.62 1.93
N PHE A 12 -6.07 13.95 2.08
CA PHE A 12 -5.86 14.93 1.00
C PHE A 12 -6.64 14.62 -0.29
N GLY A 13 -7.93 14.25 -0.17
CA GLY A 13 -8.78 13.88 -1.32
C GLY A 13 -8.53 12.49 -1.92
N GLY A 14 -7.41 11.86 -1.58
CA GLY A 14 -7.07 10.50 -1.96
C GLY A 14 -7.36 9.46 -0.87
N TRP A 15 -6.74 8.30 -1.00
CA TRP A 15 -6.87 7.18 -0.07
C TRP A 15 -5.51 6.71 0.44
N HIS A 16 -5.36 6.67 1.75
CA HIS A 16 -4.32 5.88 2.40
C HIS A 16 -4.88 4.51 2.77
N LYS A 17 -4.26 3.44 2.29
CA LYS A 17 -4.73 2.06 2.50
C LYS A 17 -3.59 1.18 2.98
N GLN A 18 -3.88 0.31 3.94
CA GLN A 18 -2.93 -0.73 4.37
C GLN A 18 -3.44 -2.09 3.94
N TYR A 19 -2.51 -2.93 3.49
CA TYR A 19 -2.77 -4.26 2.98
C TYR A 19 -1.88 -5.29 3.66
N GLN A 20 -2.39 -6.52 3.73
CA GLN A 20 -1.63 -7.69 4.14
C GLN A 20 -1.65 -8.74 3.02
N HIS A 21 -0.52 -9.39 2.76
CA HIS A 21 -0.42 -10.48 1.80
C HIS A 21 0.63 -11.51 2.23
N SER A 22 0.47 -12.76 1.77
CA SER A 22 1.53 -13.77 1.92
C SER A 22 2.60 -13.56 0.86
N SER A 23 3.83 -13.28 1.27
CA SER A 23 4.97 -13.09 0.38
C SER A 23 5.65 -14.42 0.07
N ASN A 24 5.69 -14.80 -1.20
CA ASN A 24 6.37 -16.03 -1.64
C ASN A 24 7.91 -15.93 -1.47
N VAL A 25 8.48 -14.73 -1.58
CA VAL A 25 9.93 -14.50 -1.47
C VAL A 25 10.38 -14.55 -0.01
N LEU A 26 9.57 -13.98 0.89
CA LEU A 26 9.91 -13.89 2.33
C LEU A 26 9.30 -15.02 3.16
N ASN A 27 8.42 -15.83 2.56
CA ASN A 27 7.72 -16.96 3.17
C ASN A 27 6.99 -16.60 4.48
N CYS A 28 6.39 -15.41 4.53
CA CYS A 28 5.63 -14.92 5.67
C CYS A 28 4.54 -13.93 5.26
N SER A 29 3.67 -13.58 6.21
CA SER A 29 2.68 -12.52 6.02
C SER A 29 3.34 -11.15 6.12
N MET A 30 3.18 -10.32 5.09
CA MET A 30 3.75 -8.98 4.97
C MET A 30 2.66 -7.93 4.94
N ARG A 31 2.97 -6.76 5.53
CA ARG A 31 2.11 -5.56 5.50
C ARG A 31 2.77 -4.48 4.67
N PHE A 32 1.97 -3.71 3.94
CA PHE A 32 2.42 -2.48 3.27
C PHE A 32 1.32 -1.44 3.25
N ALA A 33 1.71 -0.17 3.14
CA ALA A 33 0.81 0.95 2.94
C ALA A 33 0.91 1.50 1.50
N ILE A 34 -0.18 2.07 1.00
CA ILE A 34 -0.22 2.79 -0.26
C ILE A 34 -1.06 4.06 -0.11
N TYR A 35 -0.53 5.17 -0.63
CA TYR A 35 -1.32 6.36 -0.89
C TYR A 35 -1.72 6.39 -2.36
N LEU A 36 -3.02 6.47 -2.61
CA LEU A 36 -3.60 6.68 -3.93
C LEU A 36 -4.06 8.15 -4.01
N PRO A 37 -3.45 8.99 -4.88
CA PRO A 37 -3.90 10.36 -5.08
C PRO A 37 -5.31 10.41 -5.69
N PRO A 38 -6.03 11.54 -5.58
CA PRO A 38 -7.42 11.64 -6.03
C PRO A 38 -7.62 11.31 -7.51
N GLU A 39 -6.61 11.48 -8.36
CA GLU A 39 -6.68 11.18 -9.78
C GLU A 39 -6.46 9.70 -10.12
N ALA A 40 -6.02 8.87 -9.15
CA ALA A 40 -5.70 7.46 -9.41
C ALA A 40 -6.97 6.63 -9.63
N SER A 41 -7.11 6.09 -10.83
CA SER A 41 -8.19 5.15 -11.19
C SER A 41 -7.69 4.09 -12.18
N ALA A 42 -8.53 3.11 -12.51
CA ALA A 42 -8.19 2.12 -13.52
C ALA A 42 -8.01 2.75 -14.91
N ASP A 43 -8.78 3.79 -15.22
CA ASP A 43 -8.73 4.52 -16.49
C ASP A 43 -7.63 5.61 -16.51
N ASN A 44 -7.13 6.01 -15.34
CA ASN A 44 -6.08 7.01 -15.17
C ASN A 44 -4.97 6.50 -14.23
N PRO A 45 -4.06 5.63 -14.73
CA PRO A 45 -2.95 5.14 -13.95
C PRO A 45 -1.96 6.28 -13.63
N VAL A 46 -1.38 6.22 -12.44
CA VAL A 46 -0.43 7.23 -11.93
C VAL A 46 0.94 6.58 -11.71
N PRO A 47 2.05 7.35 -11.76
CA PRO A 47 3.38 6.83 -11.43
C PRO A 47 3.44 6.41 -9.95
N VAL A 48 4.35 5.46 -9.65
CA VAL A 48 4.56 4.93 -8.30
C VAL A 48 5.91 5.37 -7.76
N LEU A 49 5.92 5.86 -6.52
CA LEU A 49 7.13 6.07 -5.72
C LEU A 49 7.17 5.03 -4.60
N TYR A 50 8.25 4.24 -4.56
CA TYR A 50 8.52 3.34 -3.44
C TYR A 50 9.30 4.07 -2.36
N TRP A 51 8.73 4.10 -1.15
CA TRP A 51 9.40 4.62 0.04
C TRP A 51 10.00 3.47 0.84
N LEU A 52 11.30 3.54 1.13
CA LEU A 52 12.00 2.57 1.95
C LEU A 52 12.34 3.21 3.29
N SER A 53 11.60 2.82 4.32
CA SER A 53 11.76 3.36 5.67
C SER A 53 13.07 2.91 6.34
N GLY A 54 13.46 3.63 7.39
CA GLY A 54 14.69 3.38 8.15
C GLY A 54 14.56 2.33 9.26
N LEU A 55 15.58 2.27 10.11
CA LEU A 55 15.60 1.38 11.28
C LEU A 55 14.39 1.65 12.18
N THR A 56 13.77 0.58 12.69
CA THR A 56 12.58 0.55 13.59
C THR A 56 11.22 0.91 12.99
N CYS A 57 11.14 1.28 11.71
CA CYS A 57 9.86 1.60 11.04
C CYS A 57 9.10 0.33 10.59
N THR A 58 7.80 0.45 10.31
CA THR A 58 6.92 -0.67 9.94
C THR A 58 6.26 -0.57 8.56
N ASP A 59 5.93 0.64 8.11
CA ASP A 59 5.32 0.96 6.82
C ASP A 59 5.29 2.48 6.61
#